data_AF-A0AAV8Y4G2-F1
#
_entry.id   AF-A0AAV8Y4G2-F1
#
_cell.length_a   1.000
_cell.length_b   1.000
_cell.length_c   1.000
_cell.angle_alpha   90.00
_cell.angle_beta   90.00
_cell.angle_gamma   90.00
#
_symmetry.space_group_name_H-M   'P 1'
#
loop_
_entity.id
_entity.type
_entity.pdbx_description
1 polymer ?
#
loop_
_entity_poly.entity_id
_entity_poly.type
_entity_poly.pdbx_seq_one_letter_code
_entity_poly.pdbx_strand_id
1 'polypeptide(L)'
;MAHLTVTQRIEILLFIGCGNKTRTQQEVCNLFNATCPDNPITQSTVSKIESKFRETGDIKVVLPLKDLSKPGRPKITRDKKIDIVLNMEENPQSTSTPVGSENEVSQTTILGILRKENYHSYKFQLNLSQEKYILQKSSCKMI
;
A
#
# COMPACT_ATOMS: atom_id res chain seq x y z
N MET A 1 15.27 -13.29 -6.01
CA MET A 1 16.55 -12.56 -5.97
C MET A 1 17.15 -12.79 -4.59
N ALA A 2 18.45 -13.03 -4.51
CA ALA A 2 19.13 -13.20 -3.22
C ALA A 2 18.83 -12.00 -2.30
N HIS A 3 18.63 -12.28 -1.02
CA HIS A 3 18.31 -11.23 -0.06
C HIS A 3 19.59 -10.47 0.34
N LEU A 4 19.97 -9.50 -0.50
CA LEU A 4 21.16 -8.69 -0.27
C LEU A 4 20.85 -7.51 0.64
N THR A 5 21.67 -7.34 1.67
CA THR A 5 21.70 -6.17 2.54
C THR A 5 22.16 -4.91 1.79
N VAL A 6 21.97 -3.74 2.38
CA VAL A 6 22.41 -2.46 1.80
C VAL A 6 23.92 -2.46 1.59
N THR A 7 24.66 -2.87 2.61
CA THR A 7 26.13 -2.94 2.60
C THR A 7 26.63 -3.83 1.46
N GLN A 8 26.06 -5.02 1.30
CA GLN A 8 26.43 -5.94 0.22
C GLN A 8 26.16 -5.36 -1.18
N ARG A 9 25.10 -4.56 -1.36
CA ARG A 9 24.84 -3.88 -2.64
C ARG A 9 25.82 -2.75 -2.90
N ILE A 10 26.22 -2.02 -1.86
CA ILE A 10 27.27 -0.99 -1.95
C ILE A 10 28.59 -1.65 -2.35
N GLU A 11 28.95 -2.77 -1.73
CA GLU A 11 30.14 -3.55 -2.09
C GLU A 11 30.14 -3.98 -3.56
N ILE A 12 29.00 -4.48 -4.06
CA ILE A 12 28.85 -4.83 -5.48
C ILE A 12 29.09 -3.61 -6.38
N LEU A 13 28.52 -2.44 -6.05
CA LEU A 13 28.73 -1.20 -6.81
C LEU A 13 30.18 -0.72 -6.74
N LEU A 14 30.83 -0.82 -5.58
CA LEU A 14 32.25 -0.53 -5.41
C LEU A 14 33.12 -1.44 -6.26
N PHE A 15 32.78 -2.72 -6.37
CA PHE A 15 33.51 -3.67 -7.21
C PHE A 15 33.37 -3.38 -8.71
N ILE A 16 32.20 -2.87 -9.15
CA ILE A 16 31.95 -2.44 -10.53
C ILE A 16 32.80 -1.20 -10.89
N GLY A 17 32.82 -0.19 -10.01
CA GLY A 17 33.44 1.11 -10.26
C GLY A 17 34.79 1.35 -9.58
N CYS A 18 35.56 0.29 -9.30
CA CYS A 18 36.79 0.40 -8.53
C CYS A 18 37.93 1.08 -9.32
N GLY A 19 38.12 2.38 -9.11
CA GLY A 19 39.20 3.17 -9.72
C GLY A 19 38.94 3.47 -11.20
N ASN A 20 39.99 3.38 -12.03
CA ASN A 20 39.91 3.65 -13.48
C ASN A 20 39.52 2.42 -14.32
N LYS A 21 39.18 1.30 -13.68
CA LYS A 21 38.86 0.04 -14.36
C LYS A 21 37.41 -0.32 -14.14
N THR A 22 36.66 -0.46 -15.23
CA THR A 22 35.35 -1.09 -15.22
C THR A 22 35.54 -2.60 -15.26
N ARG A 23 35.23 -3.28 -14.15
CA ARG A 23 35.24 -4.76 -14.11
C ARG A 23 34.02 -5.32 -14.82
N THR A 24 34.16 -6.50 -15.40
CA THR A 24 32.99 -7.17 -15.99
C THR A 24 32.04 -7.67 -14.89
N GLN A 25 30.74 -7.76 -15.18
CA GLN A 25 29.75 -8.23 -14.20
C GLN A 25 30.03 -9.66 -13.70
N GLN A 26 30.67 -10.49 -14.54
CA GLN A 26 31.07 -11.85 -14.19
C GLN A 26 32.23 -11.86 -13.19
N GLU A 27 33.22 -10.99 -13.38
CA GLU A 27 34.33 -10.82 -12.43
C GLU A 27 33.83 -10.33 -11.07
N VAL A 28 32.92 -9.34 -11.06
CA VAL A 28 32.31 -8.84 -9.83
C VAL A 28 31.53 -9.93 -9.11
N CYS A 29 30.79 -10.76 -9.85
CA CYS A 29 30.08 -11.91 -9.30
C CYS A 29 31.04 -12.89 -8.62
N ASN A 30 32.15 -13.24 -9.28
CA ASN A 30 33.13 -14.17 -8.74
C ASN A 30 33.83 -13.59 -7.50
N LEU A 31 34.18 -12.30 -7.53
CA LEU A 31 34.82 -11.60 -6.42
C LEU A 31 33.90 -11.51 -5.20
N PHE A 32 32.63 -11.17 -5.42
CA PHE A 32 31.63 -11.11 -4.36
C PHE A 32 31.38 -12.49 -3.75
N ASN A 33 31.21 -13.51 -4.59
CA ASN A 33 30.98 -14.89 -4.12
C ASN A 33 32.20 -15.46 -3.38
N ALA A 34 33.41 -15.04 -3.73
CA ALA A 34 34.63 -15.38 -2.99
C ALA A 34 34.70 -14.67 -1.62
N THR A 35 34.16 -13.46 -1.52
CA THR A 35 34.19 -12.64 -0.28
C THR A 35 33.04 -13.00 0.67
N CYS A 36 31.90 -13.40 0.13
CA CYS A 36 30.67 -13.72 0.86
C CYS A 36 30.11 -15.07 0.38
N PRO A 37 30.70 -16.21 0.83
CA PRO A 37 30.26 -17.54 0.39
C PRO A 37 28.85 -17.91 0.88
N ASP A 38 28.38 -17.31 1.97
CA ASP A 38 27.08 -17.64 2.58
C ASP A 38 25.88 -17.19 1.75
N ASN A 39 26.05 -16.16 0.91
CA ASN A 39 24.98 -15.59 0.10
C ASN A 39 25.47 -15.33 -1.33
N PRO A 40 25.69 -16.40 -2.12
CA PRO A 40 26.20 -16.25 -3.48
C PRO A 40 25.18 -15.53 -4.35
N ILE A 41 25.68 -14.63 -5.17
CA ILE A 41 24.92 -13.91 -6.18
C ILE A 41 25.20 -14.47 -7.56
N THR A 42 24.33 -14.13 -8.49
CA THR A 42 24.49 -14.43 -9.91
C THR A 42 24.83 -13.16 -10.68
N GLN A 43 25.44 -13.31 -11.86
CA GLN A 43 25.70 -12.19 -12.77
C GLN A 43 24.43 -11.36 -13.05
N SER A 44 23.28 -12.01 -13.23
CA SER A 44 22.00 -11.33 -13.45
C SER A 44 21.56 -10.46 -12.28
N THR A 45 22.00 -10.79 -11.06
CA THR A 45 21.78 -9.97 -9.86
C THR A 45 22.65 -8.71 -9.91
N VAL A 46 23.93 -8.84 -10.29
CA VAL A 46 24.85 -7.71 -10.49
C VAL A 46 24.33 -6.76 -11.58
N SER A 47 23.91 -7.29 -12.72
CA SER A 47 23.33 -6.51 -13.83
C SER A 47 22.10 -5.72 -13.38
N LYS A 48 21.15 -6.36 -12.68
CA LYS A 48 19.95 -5.67 -12.18
C LYS A 48 20.28 -4.57 -11.18
N ILE A 49 21.29 -4.75 -10.33
CA ILE A 49 21.74 -3.73 -9.38
C ILE A 49 22.36 -2.55 -10.14
N GLU A 50 23.22 -2.83 -11.13
CA GLU A 50 23.85 -1.81 -11.97
C GLU A 50 22.81 -1.00 -12.77
N SER A 51 21.89 -1.67 -13.47
CA SER A 51 20.84 -1.02 -14.24
C SER A 51 19.98 -0.12 -13.36
N LYS A 52 19.54 -0.61 -12.19
CA LYS A 52 18.76 0.20 -11.25
C LYS A 52 19.53 1.39 -10.70
N PHE A 53 20.82 1.22 -10.42
CA PHE A 53 21.67 2.32 -9.96
C PHE A 53 21.79 3.39 -11.05
N ARG A 54 21.97 3.00 -12.32
CA ARG A 54 22.02 3.95 -13.46
C ARG A 54 20.69 4.64 -13.71
N GLU A 55 19.57 3.93 -13.58
CA GLU A 55 18.23 4.47 -13.79
C GLU A 55 17.80 5.47 -12.70
N THR A 56 18.14 5.18 -11.44
CA THR A 56 17.60 5.94 -10.30
C THR A 56 18.61 6.89 -9.64
N GLY A 57 19.92 6.68 -9.83
CA GLY A 57 20.98 7.53 -9.29
C GLY A 57 21.23 7.42 -7.78
N ASP A 58 20.24 6.95 -7.02
CA ASP A 58 20.31 6.86 -5.55
C ASP A 58 20.39 5.42 -5.04
N ILE A 59 21.43 5.11 -4.26
CA ILE A 59 21.57 3.84 -3.53
C ILE A 59 20.41 3.64 -2.53
N LYS A 60 19.86 4.76 -2.02
CA LYS A 60 18.67 4.78 -1.16
C LYS A 60 17.36 4.54 -1.88
N VAL A 61 17.33 4.53 -3.21
CA VAL A 61 16.17 4.09 -4.02
C VAL A 61 16.44 2.72 -4.68
N VAL A 62 17.72 2.32 -4.77
CA VAL A 62 18.12 0.89 -4.83
C VAL A 62 17.67 0.14 -3.56
N LEU A 63 17.42 0.88 -2.47
CA LEU A 63 16.49 0.53 -1.40
C LEU A 63 15.08 1.04 -1.77
N PRO A 64 14.04 0.22 -1.99
CA PRO A 64 13.93 -1.17 -1.59
C PRO A 64 13.18 -2.03 -2.63
N LEU A 65 13.89 -2.99 -3.23
CA LEU A 65 13.26 -4.21 -3.76
C LEU A 65 12.50 -5.01 -2.68
N LYS A 66 12.54 -4.58 -1.41
CA LYS A 66 11.78 -5.12 -0.28
C LYS A 66 10.54 -4.32 0.14
N ASP A 67 10.48 -3.00 -0.07
CA ASP A 67 9.47 -2.13 0.58
C ASP A 67 8.79 -1.14 -0.37
N LEU A 68 9.10 -1.14 -1.67
CA LEU A 68 8.10 -0.71 -2.63
C LEU A 68 7.07 -1.83 -2.58
N SER A 69 6.08 -1.67 -1.69
CA SER A 69 4.87 -2.49 -1.69
C SER A 69 4.52 -2.65 -3.15
N LYS A 70 4.71 -3.86 -3.68
CA LYS A 70 4.31 -4.16 -5.06
C LYS A 70 2.91 -3.58 -5.18
N PRO A 71 2.62 -2.74 -6.19
CA PRO A 71 1.27 -2.22 -6.34
C PRO A 71 0.37 -3.45 -6.31
N GLY A 72 -0.38 -3.59 -5.21
CA GLY A 72 -1.24 -4.73 -5.04
C GLY A 72 -2.26 -4.72 -6.16
N ARG A 73 -3.00 -5.82 -6.33
CA ARG A 73 -4.16 -5.81 -7.21
C ARG A 73 -4.98 -4.53 -6.96
N PRO A 74 -5.27 -3.70 -7.98
CA PRO A 74 -5.93 -2.43 -7.78
C PRO A 74 -7.24 -2.67 -7.03
N LYS A 75 -7.29 -2.23 -5.77
CA LYS A 75 -8.47 -2.35 -4.91
C LYS A 75 -9.32 -1.12 -5.11
N ILE A 76 -10.36 -1.24 -5.93
CA ILE A 76 -11.45 -0.29 -6.21
C ILE A 76 -10.96 1.12 -6.60
N THR A 77 -11.53 1.67 -7.65
CA THR A 77 -11.23 3.03 -8.12
C THR A 77 -11.43 4.04 -6.99
N ARG A 78 -10.62 5.12 -6.97
CA ARG A 78 -10.73 6.17 -5.95
C ARG A 78 -12.14 6.76 -5.91
N ASP A 79 -12.74 6.97 -7.07
CA ASP A 79 -14.07 7.56 -7.22
C ASP A 79 -15.14 6.72 -6.51
N LYS A 80 -15.19 5.41 -6.78
CA LYS A 80 -16.09 4.47 -6.08
C LYS A 80 -15.90 4.48 -4.56
N LYS A 81 -14.69 4.74 -4.04
CA LYS A 81 -14.50 4.85 -2.57
C LYS A 81 -15.12 6.12 -2.01
N ILE A 82 -14.99 7.22 -2.73
CA ILE A 82 -15.57 8.51 -2.35
C ILE A 82 -17.09 8.38 -2.36
N ASP A 83 -17.67 7.80 -3.41
CA ASP A 83 -19.11 7.60 -3.53
C ASP A 83 -19.67 6.74 -2.39
N ILE A 84 -18.98 5.65 -2.02
CA ILE A 84 -19.37 4.80 -0.87
C ILE A 84 -19.36 5.59 0.44
N VAL A 85 -18.35 6.43 0.68
CA VAL A 85 -18.26 7.21 1.92
C VAL A 85 -19.34 8.29 1.96
N LEU A 86 -19.58 8.98 0.85
CA LEU A 86 -20.63 9.99 0.72
C LEU A 86 -22.02 9.39 0.92
N ASN A 87 -22.35 8.27 0.28
CA ASN A 87 -23.64 7.62 0.47
C ASN A 87 -23.89 7.22 1.94
N MET A 88 -22.84 6.80 2.65
CA MET A 88 -22.91 6.44 4.07
C MET A 88 -22.96 7.66 5.01
N GLU A 89 -22.56 8.84 4.54
CA GLU A 89 -22.67 10.11 5.27
C GLU A 89 -24.04 10.76 5.03
N GLU A 90 -24.52 10.77 3.79
CA GLU A 90 -25.82 11.31 3.39
C GLU A 90 -26.98 10.46 3.92
N ASN A 91 -26.84 9.14 3.89
CA ASN A 91 -27.83 8.21 4.39
C ASN A 91 -27.22 7.32 5.47
N PRO A 92 -27.03 7.82 6.70
CA PRO A 92 -26.44 7.04 7.78
C PRO A 92 -27.22 5.74 7.96
N GLN A 93 -28.56 5.80 7.99
CA GLN A 93 -29.45 4.65 8.23
C GLN A 93 -29.38 3.54 7.17
N SER A 94 -28.68 3.77 6.05
CA SER A 94 -28.49 2.76 5.03
C SER A 94 -27.55 1.65 5.51
N THR A 95 -27.89 0.42 5.19
CA THR A 95 -27.00 -0.71 5.46
C THR A 95 -25.95 -0.82 4.35
N SER A 96 -24.81 -1.46 4.63
CA SER A 96 -23.74 -1.66 3.64
C SER A 96 -24.13 -2.48 2.41
N THR A 97 -25.30 -3.14 2.45
CA THR A 97 -25.79 -4.04 1.40
C THR A 97 -26.38 -3.28 0.19
N PRO A 98 -27.37 -2.37 0.35
CA PRO A 98 -27.87 -1.54 -0.75
C PRO A 98 -26.77 -0.68 -1.39
N VAL A 99 -25.91 -0.05 -0.58
CA VAL A 99 -24.77 0.75 -1.06
C VAL A 99 -23.79 -0.11 -1.89
N GLY A 100 -23.66 -1.39 -1.56
CA GLY A 100 -22.86 -2.35 -2.33
C GLY A 100 -23.46 -2.71 -3.69
N SER A 101 -24.78 -2.89 -3.74
CA SER A 101 -25.48 -3.10 -5.01
C SER A 101 -25.37 -1.89 -5.93
N GLU A 102 -25.53 -0.67 -5.40
CA GLU A 102 -25.44 0.58 -6.17
C GLU A 102 -24.05 0.83 -6.77
N ASN A 103 -23.00 0.51 -6.01
CA ASN A 103 -21.62 0.77 -6.42
C ASN A 103 -20.94 -0.43 -7.13
N GLU A 104 -21.65 -1.55 -7.27
CA GLU A 104 -21.13 -2.85 -7.76
C GLU A 104 -19.94 -3.37 -6.93
N VAL A 105 -20.03 -3.24 -5.61
CA VAL A 105 -18.97 -3.60 -4.68
C VAL A 105 -19.49 -4.59 -3.65
N SER A 106 -18.72 -5.66 -3.39
CA SER A 106 -19.06 -6.59 -2.31
C SER A 106 -19.13 -5.87 -0.96
N GLN A 107 -20.15 -6.20 -0.17
CA GLN A 107 -20.33 -5.70 1.20
C GLN A 107 -19.06 -5.79 2.05
N THR A 108 -18.30 -6.89 1.94
CA THR A 108 -17.03 -7.08 2.68
C THR A 108 -16.00 -6.02 2.35
N THR A 109 -15.99 -5.55 1.11
CA THR A 109 -15.05 -4.51 0.65
C THR A 109 -15.49 -3.14 1.14
N ILE A 110 -16.79 -2.85 1.18
CA ILE A 110 -17.34 -1.64 1.81
C ILE A 110 -16.96 -1.57 3.27
N LEU A 111 -17.18 -2.65 4.04
CA LEU A 111 -16.78 -2.70 5.45
C LEU A 111 -15.28 -2.49 5.62
N GLY A 112 -14.47 -3.02 4.70
CA GLY A 112 -13.02 -2.79 4.68
C GLY A 112 -12.64 -1.33 4.39
N ILE A 113 -13.39 -0.64 3.52
CA ILE A 113 -13.20 0.79 3.24
C ILE A 113 -13.62 1.61 4.45
N LEU A 114 -14.81 1.37 5.01
CA LEU A 114 -15.32 2.09 6.18
C LEU A 114 -14.40 1.96 7.40
N ARG A 115 -13.80 0.78 7.62
CA ARG A 115 -12.78 0.60 8.67
C ARG A 115 -11.52 1.43 8.44
N LYS A 116 -11.09 1.59 7.19
CA LYS A 116 -9.90 2.40 6.84
C LYS A 116 -10.16 3.89 7.00
N GLU A 117 -11.36 4.33 6.66
CA GLU A 117 -11.79 5.73 6.79
C GLU A 117 -12.27 6.07 8.21
N ASN A 118 -12.08 5.17 9.19
CA ASN A 118 -12.51 5.33 10.58
C ASN A 118 -14.00 5.71 10.73
N TYR A 119 -14.85 5.13 9.89
CA TYR A 119 -16.30 5.31 9.99
C TYR A 119 -16.85 4.51 11.18
N HIS A 120 -17.53 5.19 12.10
CA HIS A 120 -18.03 4.61 13.34
C HIS A 120 -19.56 4.53 13.35
N SER A 121 -20.09 3.31 13.41
CA SER A 121 -21.53 3.01 13.41
C SER A 121 -22.29 3.51 14.65
N TYR A 122 -21.61 4.03 15.69
CA TYR A 122 -22.26 4.49 16.92
C TYR A 122 -22.72 5.95 16.88
N LYS A 123 -22.30 6.77 15.91
CA LYS A 123 -22.82 8.16 15.75
C LYS A 123 -24.33 8.23 15.47
N PHE A 124 -24.93 7.07 15.22
CA PHE A 124 -26.34 6.80 14.92
C PHE A 124 -27.28 6.89 16.12
N GLN A 125 -26.82 6.54 17.32
CA GLN A 125 -27.70 6.47 18.49
C GLN A 125 -28.16 7.86 18.98
N LEU A 126 -27.43 8.91 18.61
CA LEU A 126 -27.77 10.29 19.00
C LEU A 126 -28.95 10.85 18.20
N ASN A 127 -29.07 10.54 16.91
CA ASN A 127 -30.10 11.14 16.04
C ASN A 127 -31.47 10.43 16.14
N LEU A 128 -31.47 9.10 16.31
CA LEU A 128 -32.71 8.33 16.55
C LEU A 128 -33.40 8.72 17.87
N SER A 129 -32.63 9.26 18.82
CA SER A 129 -33.15 9.78 20.09
C SER A 129 -33.83 11.14 19.90
N GLN A 130 -33.32 11.99 19.00
CA GLN A 130 -33.86 13.32 18.74
C GLN A 130 -35.15 13.29 17.92
N GLU A 131 -35.25 12.47 16.88
CA GLU A 131 -36.48 12.35 16.08
C GLU A 131 -37.64 11.78 16.89
N LYS A 132 -37.39 10.76 17.73
CA LYS A 132 -38.40 10.24 18.68
C LYS A 132 -38.85 11.32 19.66
N TYR A 133 -37.93 12.14 20.17
CA TYR A 133 -38.25 13.23 21.08
C TYR A 133 -39.08 14.34 20.41
N ILE A 134 -38.81 14.67 19.14
CA ILE A 134 -39.56 15.67 18.37
C ILE A 134 -40.99 15.17 18.09
N LEU A 135 -41.17 13.91 17.70
CA LEU A 135 -42.49 13.32 17.45
C LEU A 135 -43.32 13.24 18.75
N GLN A 136 -42.70 12.84 19.86
CA GLN A 136 -43.39 12.77 21.16
C GLN A 136 -43.79 14.14 21.71
N LYS A 137 -42.95 15.16 21.50
CA LYS A 137 -43.26 16.54 21.92
C LYS A 137 -44.35 17.19 21.07
N SER A 138 -44.48 16.79 19.80
CA SER A 138 -45.55 17.23 18.89
C SER A 138 -46.91 16.62 19.28
N SER A 139 -46.93 15.36 19.73
CA SER A 139 -48.15 14.70 20.23
C SER A 139 -48.62 15.22 21.59
N CYS A 140 -47.71 15.63 22.49
CA CYS A 140 -48.07 16.16 23.81
C CYS A 140 -48.51 17.63 23.82
N LYS A 141 -48.44 18.35 22.70
CA LYS A 141 -48.81 19.78 22.62
C LYS A 141 -50.25 20.02 22.14
N MET A 142 -51.02 18.96 21.99
CA MET A 142 -52.40 18.95 21.46
C MET A 142 -53.47 18.60 22.53
N ILE A 143 -53.12 18.71 23.82
CA ILE A 143 -54.04 18.65 24.97
C ILE A 143 -53.84 19.93 25.78
#